data_AF-A0A6G6X898-F1
#
_entry.id   AF-A0A6G6X898-F1
#
_cell.length_a   1.000
_cell.length_b   1.000
_cell.length_c   1.000
_cell.angle_alpha   90.00
_cell.angle_beta   90.00
_cell.angle_gamma   90.00
#
_symmetry.space_group_name_H-M   'P 1'
#
loop_
_entity.id
_entity.type
_entity.pdbx_description
1 polymer ?
#
loop_
_entity_poly.entity_id
_entity_poly.type
_entity_poly.pdbx_seq_one_letter_code
_entity_poly.pdbx_strand_id
1 'polypeptide(L)'
;MPAPQHDWIASLPSSFYQGGMPNFLIASLIVTSLATVASSDAPAAGVWTNTEDAYFAEEEGRQQPEWAGFEIGEDGRWRQIDAFGMPLGEWAEGSIPGVSRRESGGWQIGTSELRRARPFTCWMSVRKPQDKPDGSADWSFQSGLRTFDQGGRIAVGGGDAPEATIRLRNVTWAKGSRNAPSLVLYIHQDDPDRAVSYAWAAPDSGTDRNQSALDPGQLQRRLCGDGRH
;
A
#
# COMPACT_ATOMS: atom_id res chain seq x y z
N MET A 1 9.69 -22.26 50.68
CA MET A 1 11.02 -22.82 50.35
C MET A 1 11.41 -22.33 48.95
N PRO A 2 12.37 -21.41 48.81
CA PRO A 2 13.04 -21.18 47.53
C PRO A 2 14.46 -21.75 47.54
N ALA A 3 14.82 -22.40 46.43
CA ALA A 3 16.15 -22.95 46.13
C ALA A 3 17.07 -21.88 45.47
N PRO A 4 18.41 -22.08 45.45
CA PRO A 4 19.37 -20.99 45.55
C PRO A 4 19.92 -20.46 44.21
N GLN A 5 20.42 -19.21 44.29
CA GLN A 5 21.28 -18.55 43.32
C GLN A 5 22.67 -19.24 43.26
N HIS A 6 23.24 -19.33 42.05
CA HIS A 6 24.64 -19.68 41.85
C HIS A 6 25.40 -18.48 41.28
N ASP A 7 26.21 -17.87 42.15
CA ASP A 7 27.36 -17.04 41.80
C ASP A 7 28.49 -17.92 41.26
N TRP A 8 29.15 -17.48 40.19
CA TRP A 8 30.51 -17.90 39.87
C TRP A 8 31.32 -16.69 39.38
N ILE A 9 32.08 -16.11 40.30
CA ILE A 9 33.25 -15.26 40.04
C ILE A 9 34.44 -16.21 39.88
N ALA A 10 35.14 -16.13 38.76
CA ALA A 10 36.48 -16.68 38.61
C ALA A 10 37.42 -15.57 38.13
N SER A 11 38.37 -15.23 39.01
CA SER A 11 39.51 -14.37 38.74
C SER A 11 40.67 -15.15 38.11
N LEU A 12 41.63 -14.36 37.58
CA LEU A 12 43.05 -14.62 37.28
C LEU A 12 43.41 -14.82 35.80
N PRO A 13 44.67 -14.53 35.38
CA PRO A 13 45.63 -13.54 35.88
C PRO A 13 46.19 -12.63 34.77
N SER A 14 46.70 -11.48 35.20
CA SER A 14 47.55 -10.56 34.43
C SER A 14 48.90 -11.23 34.15
N SER A 15 49.32 -11.25 32.88
CA SER A 15 50.72 -11.52 32.54
C SER A 15 51.16 -10.63 31.39
N PHE A 16 52.19 -9.84 31.73
CA PHE A 16 53.03 -9.04 30.84
C PHE A 16 53.55 -9.86 29.67
N TYR A 17 53.44 -9.32 28.45
CA TYR A 17 54.47 -9.52 27.43
C TYR A 17 54.66 -8.22 26.65
N GLN A 18 55.84 -7.65 26.85
CA GLN A 18 56.36 -6.46 26.20
C GLN A 18 57.24 -6.96 25.06
N GLY A 19 56.82 -6.74 23.82
CA GLY A 19 57.54 -7.17 22.63
C GLY A 19 57.24 -6.21 21.47
N GLY A 20 58.21 -5.35 21.17
CA GLY A 20 58.10 -4.36 20.10
C GLY A 20 57.97 -5.00 18.73
N MET A 21 57.17 -4.36 17.88
CA MET A 21 57.08 -4.63 16.46
C MET A 21 57.20 -3.29 15.68
N PRO A 22 57.87 -3.31 14.52
CA PRO A 22 58.23 -2.11 13.77
C PRO A 22 57.03 -1.43 13.10
N ASN A 23 57.09 -0.11 13.03
CA ASN A 23 56.20 0.76 12.25
C ASN A 23 56.20 0.36 10.77
N PHE A 24 55.20 -0.42 10.35
CA PHE A 24 54.78 -0.45 8.96
C PHE A 24 53.66 0.58 8.76
N LEU A 25 54.03 1.71 8.14
CA LEU A 25 53.10 2.66 7.56
C LEU A 25 52.36 1.96 6.40
N ILE A 26 51.22 1.34 6.68
CA ILE A 26 50.27 0.93 5.64
C ILE A 26 49.46 2.19 5.29
N ALA A 27 49.80 2.83 4.18
CA ALA A 27 48.95 3.82 3.56
C ALA A 27 47.67 3.13 3.05
N SER A 28 46.61 3.15 3.84
CA SER A 28 45.28 2.74 3.39
C SER A 28 44.80 3.71 2.32
N LEU A 29 44.91 3.33 1.05
CA LEU A 29 44.15 3.94 -0.03
C LEU A 29 42.67 3.69 0.24
N ILE A 30 41.97 4.69 0.78
CA ILE A 30 40.52 4.74 0.77
C ILE A 30 40.11 5.04 -0.67
N VAL A 31 39.80 3.99 -1.43
CA VAL A 31 39.10 4.14 -2.71
C VAL A 31 37.65 4.45 -2.37
N THR A 32 37.32 5.74 -2.36
CA THR A 32 35.93 6.20 -2.29
C THR A 32 35.29 5.90 -3.64
N SER A 33 34.73 4.70 -3.78
CA SER A 33 33.89 4.37 -4.92
C SER A 33 32.67 5.30 -4.90
N LEU A 34 32.71 6.35 -5.71
CA LEU A 34 31.53 7.13 -6.06
C LEU A 34 30.61 6.18 -6.83
N ALA A 35 29.71 5.51 -6.13
CA ALA A 35 28.59 4.81 -6.76
C ALA A 35 27.75 5.89 -7.45
N THR A 36 27.89 6.02 -8.76
CA THR A 36 26.98 6.80 -9.59
C THR A 36 25.62 6.16 -9.41
N VAL A 37 24.74 6.79 -8.62
CA VAL A 37 23.34 6.38 -8.56
C VAL A 37 22.78 6.75 -9.93
N ALA A 38 22.75 5.78 -10.85
CA ALA A 38 22.05 5.93 -12.11
C ALA A 38 20.60 6.29 -11.74
N SER A 39 20.19 7.51 -12.09
CA SER A 39 18.82 7.94 -11.88
C SER A 39 17.96 6.98 -12.70
N SER A 40 17.20 6.11 -12.04
CA SER A 40 16.29 5.18 -12.70
C SER A 40 15.36 5.97 -13.62
N ASP A 41 15.36 5.60 -14.90
CA ASP A 41 14.42 6.10 -15.90
C ASP A 41 13.06 5.36 -15.83
N ALA A 42 12.83 4.65 -14.72
CA ALA A 42 11.58 4.00 -14.40
C ALA A 42 11.06 4.41 -13.00
N PRO A 43 9.73 4.36 -12.79
CA PRO A 43 9.16 4.53 -11.46
C PRO A 43 9.68 3.48 -10.48
N ALA A 44 9.75 3.83 -9.19
CA ALA A 44 10.19 2.89 -8.15
C ALA A 44 9.24 1.67 -8.06
N ALA A 45 9.72 0.56 -7.53
CA ALA A 45 8.90 -0.65 -7.33
C ALA A 45 7.58 -0.39 -6.59
N GLY A 46 6.54 -1.17 -6.88
CA GLY A 46 5.21 -1.07 -6.28
C GLY A 46 4.12 -0.81 -7.32
N VAL A 47 2.92 -0.51 -6.82
CA VAL A 47 1.75 -0.22 -7.66
C VAL A 47 1.70 1.27 -7.99
N TRP A 48 1.47 1.60 -9.26
CA TRP A 48 1.28 2.97 -9.76
C TRP A 48 0.00 3.05 -10.57
N THR A 49 -0.85 4.04 -10.29
CA THR A 49 -2.05 4.27 -11.10
C THR A 49 -2.28 5.76 -11.34
N ASN A 50 -3.11 6.09 -12.33
CA ASN A 50 -3.57 7.46 -12.58
C ASN A 50 -4.98 7.75 -12.03
N THR A 51 -5.45 6.95 -11.08
CA THR A 51 -6.85 6.98 -10.62
C THR A 51 -7.35 8.37 -10.24
N GLU A 52 -6.59 9.13 -9.46
CA GLU A 52 -7.05 10.44 -8.98
C GLU A 52 -7.11 11.48 -10.10
N ASP A 53 -6.12 11.48 -10.99
CA ASP A 53 -6.12 12.36 -12.14
C ASP A 53 -7.26 12.02 -13.11
N ALA A 54 -7.49 10.72 -13.35
CA ALA A 54 -8.60 10.25 -14.16
C ALA A 54 -9.97 10.64 -13.58
N TYR A 55 -10.12 10.64 -12.25
CA TYR A 55 -11.38 10.95 -11.60
C TYR A 55 -11.73 12.45 -11.63
N PHE A 56 -10.72 13.32 -11.49
CA PHE A 56 -10.93 14.77 -11.40
C PHE A 56 -10.72 15.52 -12.71
N ALA A 57 -10.28 14.84 -13.77
CA ALA A 57 -10.04 15.46 -15.08
C ALA A 57 -11.22 16.32 -15.56
N GLU A 58 -12.44 15.80 -15.54
CA GLU A 58 -13.63 16.54 -16.01
C GLU A 58 -13.98 17.73 -15.12
N GLU A 59 -13.86 17.60 -13.79
CA GLU A 59 -14.05 18.70 -12.84
C GLU A 59 -13.05 19.84 -13.10
N GLU A 60 -11.85 19.51 -13.57
CA GLU A 60 -10.82 20.45 -13.96
C GLU A 60 -10.93 20.94 -15.42
N GLY A 61 -11.98 20.54 -16.14
CA GLY A 61 -12.19 20.91 -17.54
C GLY A 61 -11.23 20.23 -18.52
N ARG A 62 -10.62 19.11 -18.12
CA ARG A 62 -9.76 18.26 -18.95
C ARG A 62 -10.55 17.05 -19.46
N GLN A 63 -10.10 16.49 -20.57
CA GLN A 63 -10.59 15.18 -21.03
C GLN A 63 -10.16 14.10 -20.03
N GLN A 64 -11.09 13.23 -19.66
CA GLN A 64 -10.77 12.08 -18.81
C GLN A 64 -9.77 11.16 -19.52
N PRO A 65 -8.57 10.94 -18.95
CA PRO A 65 -7.63 9.96 -19.48
C PRO A 65 -8.14 8.54 -19.28
N GLU A 66 -7.68 7.62 -20.12
CA GLU A 66 -7.87 6.19 -19.90
C GLU A 66 -7.23 5.80 -18.55
N TRP A 67 -7.90 4.93 -17.80
CA TRP A 67 -7.36 4.42 -16.55
C TRP A 67 -6.15 3.51 -16.84
N ALA A 68 -5.08 3.70 -16.07
CA ALA A 68 -3.86 2.90 -16.17
C ALA A 68 -3.40 2.46 -14.78
N GLY A 69 -3.01 1.19 -14.68
CA GLY A 69 -2.43 0.59 -13.50
C GLY A 69 -1.21 -0.26 -13.85
N PHE A 70 -0.13 -0.09 -13.09
CA PHE A 70 1.12 -0.83 -13.26
C PHE A 70 1.57 -1.40 -11.92
N GLU A 71 2.09 -2.62 -11.97
CA GLU A 71 2.90 -3.19 -10.89
C GLU A 71 4.36 -3.23 -11.37
N ILE A 72 5.28 -2.72 -10.56
CA ILE A 72 6.71 -2.67 -10.84
C ILE A 72 7.45 -3.47 -9.77
N GLY A 73 8.23 -4.46 -10.18
CA GLY A 73 9.05 -5.29 -9.30
C GLY A 73 10.31 -4.57 -8.80
N GLU A 74 10.93 -5.11 -7.76
CA GLU A 74 12.22 -4.61 -7.26
C GLU A 74 13.37 -4.77 -8.28
N ASP A 75 13.21 -5.71 -9.21
CA ASP A 75 14.10 -5.95 -10.33
C ASP A 75 13.86 -4.99 -11.52
N GLY A 76 12.90 -4.07 -11.39
CA GLY A 76 12.54 -3.09 -12.43
C GLY A 76 11.68 -3.67 -13.56
N ARG A 77 11.33 -4.96 -13.52
CA ARG A 77 10.31 -5.50 -14.43
C ARG A 77 8.95 -4.93 -14.06
N TRP A 78 8.05 -4.83 -15.02
CA TRP A 78 6.72 -4.27 -14.81
C TRP A 78 5.65 -5.06 -15.54
N ARG A 79 4.40 -4.92 -15.11
CA ARG A 79 3.22 -5.43 -15.83
C ARG A 79 2.03 -4.52 -15.63
N GLN A 80 1.08 -4.56 -16.55
CA GLN A 80 -0.21 -3.90 -16.35
C GLN A 80 -1.06 -4.69 -15.36
N ILE A 81 -1.85 -3.98 -14.57
CA ILE A 81 -2.82 -4.55 -13.64
C ILE A 81 -4.18 -3.89 -13.82
N ASP A 82 -5.25 -4.60 -13.48
CA ASP A 82 -6.59 -4.02 -13.38
C ASP A 82 -6.84 -3.31 -12.04
N ALA A 83 -8.06 -2.80 -11.85
CA ALA A 83 -8.44 -2.12 -10.61
C ALA A 83 -8.46 -3.04 -9.37
N PHE A 84 -8.45 -4.37 -9.54
CA PHE A 84 -8.35 -5.36 -8.46
C PHE A 84 -6.89 -5.76 -8.19
N GLY A 85 -5.93 -5.21 -8.94
CA GLY A 85 -4.53 -5.59 -8.85
C GLY A 85 -4.21 -6.91 -9.56
N MET A 86 -5.13 -7.42 -10.39
CA MET A 86 -4.90 -8.63 -11.15
C MET A 86 -4.05 -8.32 -12.38
N PRO A 87 -3.05 -9.16 -12.72
CA PRO A 87 -2.22 -8.93 -13.89
C PRO A 87 -3.02 -9.02 -15.18
N LEU A 88 -2.82 -8.03 -16.06
CA LEU A 88 -3.37 -8.01 -17.42
C LEU A 88 -2.39 -8.55 -18.46
N GLY A 89 -1.20 -8.96 -18.04
CA GLY A 89 -0.17 -9.52 -18.90
C GLY A 89 1.03 -10.02 -18.11
N GLU A 90 2.00 -10.56 -18.85
CA GLU A 90 3.28 -11.02 -18.31
C GLU A 90 4.19 -9.86 -17.90
N TRP A 91 5.18 -10.17 -17.08
CA TRP A 91 6.23 -9.22 -16.73
C TRP A 91 7.06 -8.84 -17.97
N ALA A 92 7.25 -7.55 -18.15
CA ALA A 92 8.05 -6.93 -19.20
C ALA A 92 9.29 -6.23 -18.62
N GLU A 93 10.33 -6.10 -19.45
CA GLU A 93 11.56 -5.39 -19.12
C GLU A 93 11.63 -4.03 -19.84
N GLY A 94 12.47 -3.13 -19.35
CA GLY A 94 12.71 -1.82 -19.96
C GLY A 94 11.65 -0.76 -19.61
N SER A 95 11.55 0.27 -20.44
CA SER A 95 10.66 1.42 -20.21
C SER A 95 9.18 1.04 -20.38
N ILE A 96 8.33 1.54 -19.49
CA ILE A 96 6.87 1.40 -19.62
C ILE A 96 6.37 2.33 -20.73
N PRO A 97 5.70 1.82 -21.79
CA PRO A 97 5.23 2.65 -22.90
C PRO A 97 4.32 3.79 -22.42
N GLY A 98 4.59 5.01 -22.91
CA GLY A 98 3.82 6.20 -22.58
C GLY A 98 4.10 6.79 -21.19
N VAL A 99 4.88 6.11 -20.35
CA VAL A 99 5.28 6.62 -19.03
C VAL A 99 6.52 7.50 -19.17
N SER A 100 6.47 8.68 -18.56
CA SER A 100 7.57 9.65 -18.58
C SER A 100 7.62 10.43 -17.27
N ARG A 101 8.76 11.10 -17.01
CA ARG A 101 8.87 12.03 -15.88
C ARG A 101 8.14 13.34 -16.16
N ARG A 102 7.49 13.88 -15.14
CA ARG A 102 6.88 15.22 -15.18
C ARG A 102 7.94 16.30 -14.94
N GLU A 103 7.76 17.48 -15.54
CA GLU A 103 8.60 18.65 -15.29
C GLU A 103 8.58 19.08 -13.81
N SER A 104 7.40 18.99 -13.18
CA SER A 104 7.20 19.26 -11.75
C SER A 104 7.75 18.17 -10.82
N GLY A 105 8.32 17.11 -11.37
CA GLY A 105 8.66 15.88 -10.65
C GLY A 105 7.49 14.88 -10.57
N GLY A 106 7.85 13.61 -10.33
CA GLY A 106 6.93 12.48 -10.39
C GLY A 106 6.82 11.85 -11.77
N TRP A 107 5.81 11.01 -11.96
CA TRP A 107 5.59 10.20 -13.17
C TRP A 107 4.23 10.54 -13.78
N GLN A 108 4.11 10.36 -15.09
CA GLN A 108 2.87 10.51 -15.84
C GLN A 108 2.77 9.45 -16.93
N ILE A 109 1.55 9.14 -17.36
CA ILE A 109 1.25 8.42 -18.59
C ILE A 109 0.50 9.34 -19.56
N GLY A 110 1.07 9.59 -20.73
CA GLY A 110 0.60 10.69 -21.59
C GLY A 110 0.67 12.01 -20.82
N THR A 111 -0.48 12.63 -20.56
CA THR A 111 -0.62 13.87 -19.77
C THR A 111 -1.14 13.64 -18.35
N SER A 112 -1.39 12.39 -17.96
CA SER A 112 -2.06 12.04 -16.72
C SER A 112 -1.07 11.64 -15.62
N GLU A 113 -1.20 12.21 -14.43
CA GLU A 113 -0.29 11.91 -13.31
C GLU A 113 -0.42 10.46 -12.83
N LEU A 114 0.73 9.78 -12.70
CA LEU A 114 0.84 8.49 -12.03
C LEU A 114 1.29 8.68 -10.59
N ARG A 115 0.54 8.06 -9.67
CA ARG A 115 0.81 8.11 -8.23
C ARG A 115 1.14 6.71 -7.72
N ARG A 116 2.18 6.61 -6.90
CA ARG A 116 2.53 5.36 -6.22
C ARG A 116 1.49 5.07 -5.15
N ALA A 117 0.89 3.90 -5.22
CA ALA A 117 -0.08 3.43 -4.25
C ALA A 117 0.60 2.86 -3.01
N ARG A 118 -0.04 3.03 -1.86
CA ARG A 118 0.31 2.33 -0.63
C ARG A 118 -0.47 1.01 -0.56
N PRO A 119 0.18 -0.11 -0.24
CA PRO A 119 -0.49 -1.39 -0.08
C PRO A 119 -1.26 -1.44 1.25
N PHE A 120 -2.40 -2.11 1.24
CA PHE A 120 -3.21 -2.37 2.43
C PHE A 120 -3.57 -3.84 2.51
N THR A 121 -3.60 -4.37 3.73
CA THR A 121 -4.22 -5.65 4.03
C THR A 121 -5.43 -5.42 4.92
N CYS A 122 -6.58 -5.92 4.48
CA CYS A 122 -7.87 -5.73 5.10
C CYS A 122 -8.45 -7.05 5.60
N TRP A 123 -9.35 -6.95 6.56
CA TRP A 123 -10.36 -7.97 6.82
C TRP A 123 -11.75 -7.34 6.73
N MET A 124 -12.75 -8.16 6.41
CA MET A 124 -14.13 -7.75 6.25
C MET A 124 -15.07 -8.76 6.89
N SER A 125 -16.13 -8.24 7.50
CA SER A 125 -17.29 -9.03 7.91
C SER A 125 -18.53 -8.52 7.19
N VAL A 126 -19.27 -9.42 6.54
CA VAL A 126 -20.52 -9.11 5.83
C VAL A 126 -21.66 -9.86 6.50
N ARG A 127 -22.74 -9.17 6.87
CA ARG A 127 -23.91 -9.82 7.49
C ARG A 127 -24.59 -10.73 6.48
N LYS A 128 -24.94 -11.95 6.90
CA LYS A 128 -25.76 -12.84 6.09
C LYS A 128 -27.25 -12.51 6.24
N PRO A 129 -28.08 -12.79 5.23
CA PRO A 129 -29.51 -12.49 5.32
C PRO A 129 -30.21 -13.29 6.42
N GLN A 130 -29.78 -14.54 6.65
CA GLN A 130 -30.34 -15.42 7.67
C GLN A 130 -29.57 -15.28 8.99
N ASP A 131 -30.32 -15.10 10.08
CA ASP A 131 -29.79 -15.21 11.44
C ASP A 131 -29.51 -16.68 11.80
N LYS A 132 -28.71 -16.89 12.84
CA LYS A 132 -28.45 -18.21 13.40
C LYS A 132 -29.69 -18.77 14.10
N PRO A 133 -29.77 -20.10 14.35
CA PRO A 133 -30.90 -20.71 15.06
C PRO A 133 -31.16 -20.15 16.46
N ASP A 134 -30.15 -19.56 17.10
CA ASP A 134 -30.24 -18.91 18.41
C ASP A 134 -30.77 -17.45 18.34
N GLY A 135 -31.11 -16.97 17.14
CA GLY A 135 -31.61 -15.61 16.89
C GLY A 135 -30.51 -14.55 16.81
N SER A 136 -29.23 -14.91 16.90
CA SER A 136 -28.12 -13.96 16.73
C SER A 136 -27.78 -13.76 15.25
N ALA A 137 -27.24 -12.58 14.92
CA ALA A 137 -26.82 -12.27 13.55
C ALA A 137 -25.72 -13.23 13.07
N ASP A 138 -25.87 -13.76 11.85
CA ASP A 138 -24.81 -14.51 11.18
C ASP A 138 -23.97 -13.63 10.27
N TRP A 139 -22.67 -13.92 10.20
CA TRP A 139 -21.68 -13.09 9.52
C TRP A 139 -20.74 -13.97 8.70
N SER A 140 -20.47 -13.56 7.47
CA SER A 140 -19.34 -14.05 6.70
C SER A 140 -18.10 -13.22 7.04
N PHE A 141 -16.95 -13.88 7.20
CA PHE A 141 -15.68 -13.23 7.52
C PHE A 141 -14.60 -13.60 6.51
N GLN A 142 -13.92 -12.59 5.99
CA GLN A 142 -12.79 -12.74 5.07
C GLN A 142 -11.62 -11.92 5.59
N SER A 143 -10.41 -12.49 5.53
CA SER A 143 -9.18 -11.83 6.00
C SER A 143 -8.06 -11.99 4.98
N GLY A 144 -6.99 -11.20 5.13
CA GLY A 144 -5.88 -11.22 4.19
C GLY A 144 -6.22 -10.59 2.84
N LEU A 145 -7.27 -9.77 2.78
CA LEU A 145 -7.73 -9.10 1.56
C LEU A 145 -6.74 -7.98 1.20
N ARG A 146 -6.00 -8.16 0.11
CA ARG A 146 -4.99 -7.19 -0.32
C ARG A 146 -5.61 -6.15 -1.24
N THR A 147 -5.28 -4.89 -1.02
CA THR A 147 -5.71 -3.77 -1.87
C THR A 147 -4.67 -2.65 -1.84
N PHE A 148 -4.93 -1.55 -2.53
CA PHE A 148 -4.06 -0.38 -2.56
C PHE A 148 -4.88 0.92 -2.67
N ASP A 149 -4.35 2.02 -2.13
CA ASP A 149 -5.09 3.28 -1.97
C ASP A 149 -5.08 4.21 -3.19
N GLN A 150 -4.82 3.71 -4.38
CA GLN A 150 -4.96 4.48 -5.62
C GLN A 150 -6.03 3.85 -6.51
N GLY A 151 -7.21 3.61 -5.93
CA GLY A 151 -8.36 3.04 -6.62
C GLY A 151 -8.48 1.53 -6.55
N GLY A 152 -7.67 0.86 -5.73
CA GLY A 152 -7.70 -0.60 -5.60
C GLY A 152 -9.06 -1.10 -5.13
N ARG A 153 -9.50 -2.23 -5.70
CA ARG A 153 -10.79 -2.86 -5.47
C ARG A 153 -10.63 -4.27 -4.90
N ILE A 154 -11.54 -4.68 -4.03
CA ILE A 154 -11.67 -6.07 -3.54
C ILE A 154 -13.14 -6.47 -3.52
N ALA A 155 -13.42 -7.71 -3.93
CA ALA A 155 -14.73 -8.32 -3.72
C ALA A 155 -14.82 -8.90 -2.30
N VAL A 156 -15.96 -8.70 -1.63
CA VAL A 156 -16.25 -9.20 -0.29
C VAL A 156 -17.66 -9.79 -0.24
N GLY A 157 -17.90 -10.71 0.69
CA GLY A 157 -19.14 -11.48 0.78
C GLY A 157 -19.14 -12.64 -0.22
N GLY A 158 -20.31 -12.87 -0.85
CA GLY A 158 -20.54 -14.01 -1.73
C GLY A 158 -20.92 -15.29 -0.97
N GLY A 159 -21.37 -16.30 -1.73
CA GLY A 159 -21.91 -17.54 -1.17
C GLY A 159 -23.28 -17.31 -0.53
N ASP A 160 -23.34 -17.33 0.81
CA ASP A 160 -24.55 -17.07 1.60
C ASP A 160 -24.62 -15.63 2.15
N ALA A 161 -23.61 -14.80 1.89
CA ALA A 161 -23.61 -13.37 2.20
C ALA A 161 -23.78 -12.53 0.92
N PRO A 162 -24.39 -11.33 1.00
CA PRO A 162 -24.44 -10.39 -0.11
C PRO A 162 -23.04 -10.05 -0.61
N GLU A 163 -22.87 -9.97 -1.93
CA GLU A 163 -21.61 -9.54 -2.53
C GLU A 163 -21.50 -8.01 -2.53
N ALA A 164 -20.31 -7.49 -2.30
CA ALA A 164 -19.99 -6.08 -2.45
C ALA A 164 -18.56 -5.90 -2.94
N THR A 165 -18.30 -4.79 -3.61
CA THR A 165 -16.94 -4.35 -3.95
C THR A 165 -16.53 -3.21 -3.03
N ILE A 166 -15.36 -3.31 -2.42
CA ILE A 166 -14.76 -2.21 -1.67
C ILE A 166 -13.72 -1.54 -2.55
N ARG A 167 -13.71 -0.21 -2.59
CA ARG A 167 -12.70 0.60 -3.29
C ARG A 167 -11.99 1.54 -2.33
N LEU A 168 -10.66 1.56 -2.34
CA LEU A 168 -9.84 2.44 -1.50
C LEU A 168 -9.16 3.53 -2.33
N ARG A 169 -9.24 4.78 -1.87
CA ARG A 169 -8.64 5.94 -2.54
C ARG A 169 -8.00 6.90 -1.54
N ASN A 170 -6.75 7.28 -1.75
CA ASN A 170 -6.09 8.40 -1.09
C ASN A 170 -6.29 9.63 -1.97
N VAL A 171 -7.44 10.25 -1.74
CA VAL A 171 -8.01 11.31 -2.56
C VAL A 171 -7.23 12.60 -2.36
N THR A 172 -6.79 13.16 -3.47
CA THR A 172 -6.36 14.56 -3.55
C THR A 172 -7.32 15.24 -4.50
N TRP A 173 -8.09 16.17 -3.97
CA TRP A 173 -9.20 16.79 -4.69
C TRP A 173 -8.72 17.64 -5.87
N ALA A 174 -9.63 17.85 -6.83
CA ALA A 174 -9.40 18.71 -7.98
C ALA A 174 -8.78 20.05 -7.60
N LYS A 175 -7.96 20.60 -8.50
CA LYS A 175 -7.29 21.88 -8.33
C LYS A 175 -8.31 22.98 -7.99
N GLY A 176 -8.05 23.69 -6.88
CA GLY A 176 -8.92 24.76 -6.39
C GLY A 176 -9.99 24.29 -5.40
N SER A 177 -10.10 22.97 -5.13
CA SER A 177 -10.95 22.45 -4.07
C SER A 177 -10.50 22.95 -2.69
N ARG A 178 -11.48 23.19 -1.81
CA ARG A 178 -11.26 23.53 -0.39
C ARG A 178 -11.23 22.30 0.52
N ASN A 179 -11.46 21.11 -0.04
CA ASN A 179 -11.50 19.88 0.73
C ASN A 179 -10.08 19.43 1.11
N ALA A 180 -9.92 18.95 2.34
CA ALA A 180 -8.67 18.34 2.77
C ALA A 180 -8.47 16.99 2.07
N PRO A 181 -7.23 16.60 1.70
CA PRO A 181 -6.94 15.26 1.23
C PRO A 181 -7.44 14.20 2.23
N SER A 182 -7.94 13.07 1.72
CA SER A 182 -8.58 12.05 2.55
C SER A 182 -8.29 10.64 2.05
N LEU A 183 -8.09 9.70 2.98
CA LEU A 183 -8.22 8.28 2.68
C LEU A 183 -9.71 7.92 2.72
N VAL A 184 -10.26 7.47 1.60
CA VAL A 184 -11.68 7.20 1.43
C VAL A 184 -11.89 5.74 1.05
N LEU A 185 -12.80 5.09 1.75
CA LEU A 185 -13.27 3.74 1.46
C LEU A 185 -14.69 3.82 0.94
N TYR A 186 -14.93 3.26 -0.23
CA TYR A 186 -16.25 3.15 -0.86
C TYR A 186 -16.74 1.71 -0.84
N ILE A 187 -18.05 1.53 -0.71
CA ILE A 187 -18.74 0.25 -0.89
C ILE A 187 -19.61 0.37 -2.13
N HIS A 188 -19.45 -0.56 -3.05
CA HIS A 188 -20.27 -0.75 -4.23
C HIS A 188 -21.01 -2.08 -4.11
N GLN A 189 -22.22 -2.12 -4.66
CA GLN A 189 -22.99 -3.35 -4.83
C GLN A 189 -23.10 -3.59 -6.34
N ASP A 190 -24.29 -3.43 -6.92
CA ASP A 190 -24.55 -3.75 -8.33
C ASP A 190 -23.91 -2.75 -9.32
N ASP A 191 -23.74 -1.49 -8.90
CA ASP A 191 -23.15 -0.43 -9.72
C ASP A 191 -21.67 -0.20 -9.35
N PRO A 192 -20.71 -0.48 -10.25
CA PRO A 192 -19.28 -0.37 -9.98
C PRO A 192 -18.78 1.08 -9.89
N ASP A 193 -19.60 2.06 -10.27
CA ASP A 193 -19.25 3.49 -10.31
C ASP A 193 -20.01 4.28 -9.25
N ARG A 194 -21.16 3.79 -8.78
CA ARG A 194 -21.93 4.40 -7.68
C ARG A 194 -21.77 3.67 -6.35
N ALA A 195 -21.14 4.34 -5.39
CA ALA A 195 -21.03 3.83 -4.03
C ALA A 195 -22.38 3.91 -3.29
N VAL A 196 -22.73 2.85 -2.57
CA VAL A 196 -23.89 2.79 -1.66
C VAL A 196 -23.55 3.28 -0.25
N SER A 197 -22.25 3.32 0.09
CA SER A 197 -21.74 3.80 1.37
C SER A 197 -20.28 4.21 1.25
N TYR A 198 -19.83 5.13 2.09
CA TYR A 198 -18.43 5.53 2.15
C TYR A 198 -18.00 6.00 3.55
N ALA A 199 -16.72 5.81 3.85
CA ALA A 199 -16.01 6.34 5.03
C ALA A 199 -14.83 7.17 4.54
N TRP A 200 -14.41 8.14 5.33
CA TRP A 200 -13.16 8.84 5.10
C TRP A 200 -12.41 9.08 6.41
N ALA A 201 -11.10 9.21 6.29
CA ALA A 201 -10.19 9.56 7.36
C ALA A 201 -9.02 10.40 6.81
N ALA A 202 -8.20 10.98 7.68
CA ALA A 202 -6.98 11.65 7.26
C ALA A 202 -6.04 10.67 6.52
N PRO A 203 -5.25 11.10 5.51
CA PRO A 203 -4.43 10.19 4.71
C PRO A 203 -3.40 9.36 5.50
N ASP A 204 -2.94 9.88 6.63
CA ASP A 204 -1.97 9.27 7.54
C ASP A 204 -2.60 8.31 8.58
N SER A 205 -3.93 8.31 8.70
CA SER A 205 -4.67 7.44 9.63
C SER A 205 -4.45 5.94 9.42
N GLY A 206 -3.96 5.52 8.25
CA GLY A 206 -3.57 4.12 7.98
C GLY A 206 -2.38 3.62 8.81
N THR A 207 -1.69 4.52 9.54
CA THR A 207 -0.65 4.16 10.52
C THR A 207 -1.22 3.85 11.91
N ASP A 208 -2.44 4.33 12.20
CA ASP A 208 -3.16 4.04 13.42
C ASP A 208 -4.15 2.90 13.17
N ARG A 209 -4.14 1.89 14.05
CA ARG A 209 -5.04 0.71 14.00
C ARG A 209 -6.50 1.05 14.35
N ASN A 210 -7.01 2.21 13.94
CA ASN A 210 -8.30 2.71 14.40
C ASN A 210 -9.43 2.57 13.37
N GLN A 211 -10.54 2.08 13.92
CA GLN A 211 -11.75 1.57 13.29
C GLN A 211 -12.49 2.64 12.47
N SER A 212 -12.83 2.30 11.23
CA SER A 212 -13.91 2.97 10.49
C SER A 212 -15.15 2.09 10.52
N ALA A 213 -16.08 2.38 11.43
CA ALA A 213 -17.43 1.82 11.43
C ALA A 213 -18.30 2.62 10.45
N LEU A 214 -18.89 1.97 9.46
CA LEU A 214 -20.00 2.56 8.69
C LEU A 214 -21.21 1.68 8.90
N ASP A 215 -22.30 2.25 9.38
CA ASP A 215 -23.59 1.58 9.38
C ASP A 215 -24.38 1.98 8.13
N PRO A 216 -24.61 1.03 7.21
CA PRO A 216 -25.92 0.92 6.61
C PRO A 216 -26.37 -0.54 6.66
N GLY A 217 -26.84 -1.00 7.82
CA GLY A 217 -27.61 -2.23 8.03
C GLY A 217 -26.94 -3.58 7.75
N GLN A 218 -25.73 -3.64 7.16
CA GLN A 218 -25.13 -4.90 6.67
C GLN A 218 -23.60 -5.06 6.87
N LEU A 219 -22.84 -4.01 7.24
CA LEU A 219 -21.36 -4.03 7.28
C LEU A 219 -20.80 -3.34 8.52
N GLN A 220 -20.66 -4.06 9.64
CA GLN A 220 -20.54 -3.41 10.95
C GLN A 220 -19.11 -3.09 11.44
N ARG A 221 -18.03 -3.72 10.94
CA ARG A 221 -16.64 -3.36 11.34
C ARG A 221 -15.59 -3.64 10.26
N ARG A 222 -14.57 -2.76 10.20
CA ARG A 222 -13.42 -2.81 9.27
C ARG A 222 -12.12 -2.44 9.96
N LEU A 223 -11.03 -3.13 9.63
CA LEU A 223 -9.67 -2.60 9.76
C LEU A 223 -8.88 -2.94 8.49
N CYS A 224 -8.33 -1.91 7.85
CA CYS A 224 -7.27 -2.04 6.85
C CYS A 224 -6.01 -1.42 7.46
N GLY A 225 -4.91 -2.17 7.49
CA GLY A 225 -3.63 -1.70 7.99
C GLY A 225 -2.57 -1.64 6.89
N ASP A 226 -1.60 -0.75 7.06
CA ASP A 226 -0.35 -0.73 6.29
C ASP A 226 0.42 -2.05 6.54
N GLY A 227 0.63 -2.83 5.48
CA GLY A 227 1.10 -4.23 5.53
C GLY A 227 2.59 -4.40 5.85
N ARG A 228 3.16 -3.57 6.73
CA ARG A 228 4.55 -3.73 7.20
C ARG A 228 4.66 -4.94 8.13
N HIS A 229 5.10 -6.08 7.57
CA HIS A 229 5.61 -7.24 8.29
C HIS A 229 7.09 -7.44 7.95
#